data_AF-A0A3B9SX13-F1
#
_entry.id   AF-A0A3B9SX13-F1
#
_cell.length_a   1.000
_cell.length_b   1.000
_cell.length_c   1.000
_cell.angle_alpha   90.00
_cell.angle_beta   90.00
_cell.angle_gamma   90.00
#
_symmetry.space_group_name_H-M   'P 1'
#
loop_
_entity.id
_entity.type
_entity.pdbx_description
1 polymer ?
#
loop_
_entity_poly.entity_id
_entity_poly.type
_entity_poly.pdbx_seq_one_letter_code
_entity_poly.pdbx_strand_id
1 'polypeptide(L)'
;KRGCVFDAWSEHFRYDLWLEAFAANGLNVEFYANRPRPYDEVFPWDHLDYYVDKAFLIRENEKAKRAETTPHCRLKCAGCGVPKVTGHPCFDYSKQDPACQ
;
A
#
# COMPACT_ATOMS: atom_id res chain seq x y z
N LYS A 1 2.78 7.06 31.35
CA LYS A 1 2.11 7.50 30.10
C LYS A 1 3.09 8.38 29.33
N ARG A 2 3.68 7.87 28.25
CA ARG A 2 4.48 8.64 27.27
C ARG A 2 3.71 8.61 25.96
N GLY A 3 2.62 9.37 25.92
CA GLY A 3 1.74 9.41 24.76
C GLY A 3 2.16 10.55 23.85
N CYS A 4 2.17 10.29 22.56
CA CYS A 4 2.35 11.31 21.55
C CYS A 4 1.01 11.53 20.84
N VAL A 5 0.66 12.79 20.58
CA VAL A 5 -0.67 13.19 20.07
C VAL A 5 -0.41 14.15 18.92
N PHE A 6 -1.09 13.93 17.80
CA PHE A 6 -0.88 14.67 16.55
C PHE A 6 0.52 14.54 15.95
N ASP A 7 1.22 13.43 16.20
CA ASP A 7 2.58 13.19 15.68
C ASP A 7 2.71 13.08 14.17
N ALA A 8 1.59 13.04 13.43
CA ALA A 8 1.60 13.18 11.98
C ALA A 8 1.90 14.62 11.51
N TRP A 9 1.79 15.61 12.40
CA TRP A 9 2.10 17.02 12.14
C TRP A 9 3.48 17.37 12.68
N SER A 10 4.32 17.96 11.83
CA SER A 10 5.72 18.24 12.16
C SER A 10 5.89 19.09 13.41
N GLU A 11 4.98 20.04 13.69
CA GLU A 11 5.01 20.88 14.89
C GLU A 11 4.75 20.11 16.20
N HIS A 12 4.16 18.92 16.12
CA HIS A 12 3.86 18.06 17.25
C HIS A 12 4.73 16.80 17.28
N PHE A 13 5.55 16.57 16.25
CA PHE A 13 6.38 15.37 16.16
C PHE A 13 7.51 15.38 17.19
N ARG A 14 7.47 14.41 18.10
CA ARG A 14 8.42 14.26 19.22
C ARG A 14 9.26 13.00 19.07
N TYR A 15 10.26 13.07 18.19
CA TYR A 15 11.10 11.92 17.84
C TYR A 15 11.82 11.28 19.05
N ASP A 16 12.22 12.09 20.02
CA ASP A 16 12.82 11.67 21.29
C ASP A 16 11.95 10.65 22.04
N LEU A 17 10.64 10.90 22.11
CA LEU A 17 9.68 10.02 22.77
C LEU A 17 9.48 8.69 22.03
N TRP A 18 9.60 8.69 20.70
CA TRP A 18 9.59 7.46 19.92
C TRP A 18 10.81 6.59 20.24
N LEU A 19 12.02 7.15 20.20
CA LEU A 19 13.25 6.41 20.53
C LEU A 19 13.18 5.78 21.94
N GLU A 20 12.69 6.56 22.89
CA GLU A 20 12.43 6.13 24.27
C GLU A 20 11.43 4.97 24.39
N ALA A 21 10.35 5.01 23.58
CA ALA A 21 9.34 3.96 23.55
C ALA A 21 9.89 2.66 22.93
N PHE A 22 10.65 2.77 21.83
CA PHE A 22 11.34 1.64 21.22
C PHE A 22 12.31 0.98 22.22
N ALA A 23 13.17 1.76 22.86
CA ALA A 23 14.13 1.28 23.84
C ALA A 23 13.46 0.56 25.02
N ALA A 24 12.37 1.12 25.55
CA ALA A 24 11.65 0.51 26.67
C ALA A 24 10.96 -0.81 26.35
N ASN A 25 10.72 -1.10 25.06
CA ASN A 25 10.15 -2.38 24.60
C ASN A 25 11.22 -3.32 24.02
N GLY A 26 12.51 -2.95 24.09
CA GLY A 26 13.59 -3.74 23.50
C GLY A 26 13.51 -3.84 21.98
N LEU A 27 12.89 -2.85 21.31
CA LEU A 27 12.70 -2.85 19.87
C LEU A 27 13.80 -2.04 19.17
N ASN A 28 14.32 -2.57 18.06
CA ASN A 28 15.28 -1.86 17.22
C ASN A 28 14.56 -1.03 16.15
N VAL A 29 14.72 0.29 16.16
CA VAL A 29 14.13 1.21 15.17
C VAL A 29 14.61 0.89 13.75
N GLU A 30 15.90 0.64 13.57
CA GLU A 30 16.51 0.38 12.26
C GLU A 30 15.94 -0.88 11.60
N PHE A 31 15.59 -1.89 12.41
CA PHE A 31 14.93 -3.10 11.91
C PHE A 31 13.60 -2.77 11.23
N TYR A 32 12.80 -1.85 11.78
CA TYR A 32 11.50 -1.50 11.20
C TYR A 32 11.62 -0.49 10.06
N ALA A 33 12.58 0.44 10.13
CA ALA A 33 12.74 1.50 9.14
C ALA A 33 13.46 1.05 7.87
N ASN A 34 14.45 0.16 7.99
CA ASN A 34 15.40 -0.11 6.90
C ASN A 34 15.31 -1.53 6.33
N ARG A 35 14.53 -2.43 6.95
CA ARG A 35 14.51 -3.82 6.50
C ARG A 35 13.78 -3.98 5.15
N PRO A 36 14.38 -4.67 4.16
CA PRO A 36 13.66 -5.08 2.96
C PRO A 36 12.58 -6.10 3.33
N ARG A 37 11.37 -5.92 2.81
CA ARG A 37 10.24 -6.83 3.06
C ARG A 37 10.10 -7.78 1.88
N PRO A 38 10.35 -9.09 2.04
CA PRO A 38 10.09 -10.05 0.98
C PRO A 38 8.58 -10.28 0.86
N TYR A 39 8.11 -10.70 -0.32
CA TYR A 39 6.67 -10.81 -0.60
C TYR A 39 5.99 -12.03 0.01
N ASP A 40 6.77 -13.02 0.42
CA ASP A 40 6.34 -14.23 1.12
C ASP A 40 6.11 -14.01 2.63
N GLU A 41 6.50 -12.85 3.16
CA GLU A 41 6.18 -12.44 4.52
C GLU A 41 4.68 -12.18 4.70
N VAL A 42 4.20 -12.41 5.93
CA VAL A 42 2.88 -12.00 6.38
C VAL A 42 2.90 -10.52 6.73
N PHE A 43 2.22 -9.70 5.95
CA PHE A 43 2.10 -8.28 6.22
C PHE A 43 1.01 -7.97 7.24
N PRO A 44 1.14 -6.87 8.01
CA PRO A 44 0.10 -6.44 8.94
C PRO A 44 -1.28 -6.26 8.30
N TRP A 45 -1.35 -5.99 6.99
CA TRP A 45 -2.59 -5.81 6.23
C TRP A 45 -3.04 -7.06 5.46
N ASP A 46 -2.33 -8.19 5.54
CA ASP A 46 -2.71 -9.42 4.81
C ASP A 46 -4.04 -10.01 5.29
N HIS A 47 -4.51 -9.64 6.49
CA HIS A 47 -5.80 -10.06 7.04
C HIS A 47 -6.98 -9.18 6.57
N LEU A 48 -6.71 -8.10 5.85
CA LEU A 48 -7.73 -7.18 5.37
C LEU A 48 -8.26 -7.66 4.02
N ASP A 49 -9.57 -7.88 3.92
CA ASP A 49 -10.24 -8.17 2.65
C ASP A 49 -10.91 -6.90 2.10
N TYR A 50 -10.37 -6.43 0.98
CA TYR A 50 -10.90 -5.33 0.18
C TYR A 50 -10.96 -5.70 -1.31
N TYR A 51 -11.13 -7.01 -1.59
CA TYR A 51 -11.28 -7.59 -2.93
C TYR A 51 -10.10 -7.37 -3.90
N VAL A 52 -8.95 -6.91 -3.39
CA VAL A 52 -7.72 -6.75 -4.17
C VAL A 52 -6.77 -7.89 -3.84
N ASP A 53 -6.29 -8.56 -4.88
CA ASP A 53 -5.38 -9.71 -4.74
C ASP A 53 -3.99 -9.26 -4.27
N LYS A 54 -3.38 -9.98 -3.31
CA LYS A 54 -1.97 -9.76 -2.90
C LYS A 54 -1.01 -9.79 -4.09
N ALA A 55 -1.28 -10.66 -5.08
CA ALA A 55 -0.51 -10.75 -6.32
C ALA A 55 -0.55 -9.45 -7.14
N PHE A 56 -1.67 -8.71 -7.13
CA PHE A 56 -1.76 -7.40 -7.76
C PHE A 56 -0.85 -6.39 -7.05
N LEU A 57 -0.92 -6.31 -5.71
CA LEU A 57 -0.11 -5.38 -4.92
C LEU A 57 1.39 -5.61 -5.12
N ILE A 58 1.82 -6.88 -5.16
CA ILE A 58 3.20 -7.28 -5.45
C ILE A 58 3.63 -6.77 -6.84
N ARG A 59 2.82 -7.03 -7.86
CA ARG A 59 3.12 -6.61 -9.24
C ARG A 59 3.20 -5.09 -9.37
N GLU A 60 2.31 -4.35 -8.72
CA GLU A 60 2.33 -2.88 -8.73
C GLU A 60 3.52 -2.31 -7.95
N ASN A 61 3.95 -2.95 -6.85
CA ASN A 61 5.18 -2.56 -6.15
C ASN A 61 6.42 -2.76 -7.03
N GLU A 62 6.51 -3.87 -7.77
CA GLU A 62 7.60 -4.11 -8.71
C GLU A 62 7.64 -3.08 -9.86
N LYS A 63 6.48 -2.68 -10.39
CA LYS A 63 6.39 -1.58 -11.37
C LYS A 63 6.87 -0.26 -10.77
N ALA A 64 6.42 0.06 -9.54
CA ALA A 64 6.80 1.30 -8.87
C ALA A 64 8.32 1.41 -8.68
N LYS A 65 9.00 0.31 -8.34
CA LYS A 65 10.48 0.26 -8.26
C LYS A 65 11.16 0.57 -9.59
N ARG A 66 10.51 0.30 -10.72
CA ARG A 66 10.97 0.62 -12.08
C ARG A 66 10.47 1.99 -12.59
N ALA A 67 9.81 2.78 -11.75
CA ALA A 67 9.15 4.04 -12.12
C ALA A 67 8.10 3.88 -13.25
N GLU A 68 7.51 2.68 -13.37
CA GLU A 68 6.43 2.39 -14.31
C GLU A 68 5.07 2.67 -13.65
N THR A 69 4.20 3.37 -14.37
CA THR A 69 2.83 3.62 -13.92
C THR A 69 1.85 2.62 -14.52
N THR A 70 0.79 2.31 -13.78
CA THR A 70 -0.35 1.55 -14.30
C THR A 70 -1.41 2.53 -14.80
N PRO A 71 -1.87 2.40 -16.06
CA PRO A 71 -2.89 3.29 -16.61
C PRO A 71 -4.22 3.15 -15.85
N HIS A 72 -5.04 4.20 -15.92
CA HIS A 72 -6.33 4.22 -15.26
C HIS A 72 -7.25 3.09 -15.74
N CYS A 73 -8.03 2.52 -14.81
CA CYS A 73 -8.94 1.40 -15.09
C CYS A 73 -10.02 1.69 -16.14
N ARG A 74 -10.25 2.97 -16.49
CA ARG A 74 -11.16 3.40 -17.57
C ARG A 74 -10.62 3.06 -18.95
N LEU A 75 -9.29 3.13 -19.12
CA LEU A 75 -8.62 2.78 -20.38
C LEU A 75 -8.52 1.27 -20.54
N LYS A 76 -8.09 0.59 -19.48
CA LYS A 76 -7.94 -0.86 -19.45
C LYS A 76 -8.00 -1.35 -18.02
N CYS A 77 -8.68 -2.48 -17.78
CA CYS A 77 -8.69 -3.11 -16.47
C CYS A 77 -7.26 -3.39 -15.98
N ALA A 78 -6.92 -2.93 -14.78
CA ALA A 78 -5.62 -3.19 -14.16
C ALA A 78 -5.52 -4.62 -13.59
N GLY A 79 -6.62 -5.37 -13.53
CA GLY A 79 -6.65 -6.75 -13.02
C GLY A 79 -6.26 -6.84 -11.55
N CYS A 80 -6.93 -6.05 -10.69
CA CYS A 80 -6.70 -6.03 -9.25
C CYS A 80 -7.39 -7.15 -8.46
N GLY A 81 -8.32 -7.89 -9.06
CA GLY A 81 -9.12 -8.92 -8.39
C GLY A 81 -10.58 -8.51 -8.22
N VAL A 82 -10.88 -7.21 -8.08
CA VAL A 82 -12.25 -6.71 -7.83
C VAL A 82 -13.27 -7.27 -8.84
N PRO A 83 -13.08 -7.21 -10.17
CA PRO A 83 -14.07 -7.73 -11.12
C PRO A 83 -14.33 -9.24 -11.01
N LYS A 84 -13.33 -10.00 -10.55
CA LYS A 84 -13.45 -11.45 -10.34
C LYS A 84 -14.35 -11.74 -9.15
N VAL A 85 -14.30 -10.91 -8.10
CA VAL A 85 -15.13 -11.04 -6.91
C VAL A 85 -16.55 -10.52 -7.15
N THR A 86 -16.68 -9.34 -7.78
CA THR A 86 -17.98 -8.71 -8.01
C THR A 86 -18.76 -9.31 -9.18
N GLY A 87 -18.09 -10.07 -10.07
CA GLY A 87 -18.69 -10.65 -11.27
C GLY A 87 -18.97 -9.63 -12.39
N HIS A 88 -18.60 -8.37 -12.20
CA HIS A 88 -18.86 -7.28 -13.15
C HIS A 88 -17.63 -6.40 -13.36
N PRO A 89 -17.39 -5.91 -14.59
CA PRO A 89 -16.30 -4.98 -14.85
C PRO A 89 -16.54 -3.63 -14.14
N CYS A 90 -15.47 -2.98 -13.68
CA CYS A 90 -15.57 -1.65 -13.05
C CYS A 90 -16.05 -0.56 -14.01
N PHE A 91 -15.80 -0.73 -15.30
CA PHE A 91 -16.17 0.20 -16.37
C PHE A 91 -16.66 -0.57 -17.60
N ASP A 92 -17.52 0.06 -18.39
CA ASP A 92 -17.94 -0.45 -19.70
C ASP A 92 -16.85 -0.14 -20.74
N TYR A 93 -16.13 -1.17 -21.18
CA TYR A 93 -15.05 -1.05 -22.15
C TYR A 93 -15.54 -1.03 -23.61
N SER A 94 -16.82 -1.28 -23.87
CA SER A 94 -17.39 -1.25 -25.22
C SER A 94 -17.64 0.16 -25.75
N LYS A 95 -17.69 1.16 -24.85
CA LYS A 95 -17.98 2.57 -25.14
C LYS A 95 -16.77 3.47 -24.93
N GLN A 96 -15.59 3.01 -25.33
CA GLN A 96 -14.38 3.83 -25.21
C GLN A 96 -14.43 4.99 -26.21
N ASP A 97 -14.30 6.22 -25.69
CA ASP A 97 -14.18 7.43 -26.49
C ASP A 97 -12.86 7.37 -27.31
N PRO A 98 -12.93 7.40 -28.66
CA PRO A 98 -11.74 7.38 -29.51
C PRO A 98 -10.76 8.51 -29.23
N ALA A 99 -11.19 9.61 -28.60
CA ALA A 99 -10.35 10.76 -28.28
C ALA A 99 -9.38 10.53 -27.11
N CYS A 100 -9.46 9.41 -26.38
CA CYS A 100 -8.64 9.08 -25.21
C CYS A 100 -7.67 7.90 -25.45
N GLN A 101 -7.44 7.53 -26.71
CA GLN A 101 -6.46 6.51 -27.13
C GLN A 101 -5.13 7.15 -27.54
#